data_AF-A0A850B742-F1
#
_entry.id   AF-A0A850B742-F1
#
_cell.length_a   1.000
_cell.length_b   1.000
_cell.length_c   1.000
_cell.angle_alpha   90.00
_cell.angle_beta   90.00
_cell.angle_gamma   90.00
#
_symmetry.space_group_name_H-M   'P 1'
#
loop_
_entity.id
_entity.type
_entity.pdbx_description
1 polymer ?
#
loop_
_entity_poly.entity_id
_entity_poly.type
_entity_poly.pdbx_seq_one_letter_code
_entity_poly.pdbx_strand_id
1 'polypeptide(L)'
;MEKDIAKQIMGRMYACIDIFNEVVGIADAKCGKDEARVVRRAVGYALSEIQDRLTDPILREYPDLLPQGINYAPLKGPTLSEMATKIGLTSPPDPAQEGNIDE
;
A
#
# COMPACT_ATOMS: atom_id res chain seq x y z
N MET A 1 -6.82 12.76 3.37
CA MET A 1 -7.89 11.83 2.88
C MET A 1 -9.05 11.86 3.88
N GLU A 2 -10.23 11.31 3.60
CA GLU A 2 -11.25 11.13 4.66
C GLU A 2 -11.03 9.81 5.43
N LYS A 3 -11.23 9.81 6.74
CA LYS A 3 -10.97 8.64 7.60
C LYS A 3 -11.83 7.41 7.26
N ASP A 4 -13.09 7.61 6.86
CA ASP A 4 -13.95 6.49 6.45
C ASP A 4 -13.46 5.83 5.17
N ILE A 5 -12.88 6.60 4.25
CA ILE A 5 -12.21 6.07 3.06
C ILE A 5 -10.95 5.30 3.48
N ALA A 6 -10.15 5.84 4.40
CA ALA A 6 -8.98 5.17 4.94
C ALA A 6 -9.33 3.81 5.55
N LYS A 7 -10.42 3.74 6.33
CA LYS A 7 -10.95 2.51 6.92
C LYS A 7 -11.36 1.50 5.85
N GLN A 8 -12.03 1.94 4.79
CA GLN A 8 -12.40 1.07 3.67
C GLN A 8 -11.16 0.51 2.95
N ILE A 9 -10.16 1.34 2.69
CA ILE A 9 -8.89 0.92 2.07
C ILE A 9 -8.20 -0.12 2.96
N MET A 10 -8.07 0.14 4.26
CA MET A 10 -7.50 -0.81 5.23
C MET A 10 -8.23 -2.16 5.22
N GLY A 11 -9.57 -2.14 5.18
CA GLY A 11 -10.37 -3.36 5.05
C GLY A 11 -10.06 -4.16 3.78
N ARG A 12 -9.84 -3.49 2.64
CA ARG A 12 -9.42 -4.15 1.40
C ARG A 12 -7.99 -4.67 1.46
N MET A 13 -7.10 -4.00 2.18
CA MET A 13 -5.72 -4.47 2.38
C MET A 13 -5.67 -5.75 3.19
N TYR A 14 -6.47 -5.87 4.25
CA TYR A 14 -6.57 -7.12 5.00
C TYR A 14 -7.08 -8.28 4.12
N ALA A 15 -8.11 -8.05 3.30
CA ALA A 15 -8.58 -9.06 2.36
C ALA A 15 -7.49 -9.46 1.33
N CYS A 16 -6.66 -8.51 0.89
CA CYS A 16 -5.54 -8.80 -0.01
C CYS A 16 -4.45 -9.65 0.67
N ILE A 17 -4.15 -9.37 1.94
CA ILE A 17 -3.23 -10.17 2.76
C ILE A 17 -3.74 -11.60 2.90
N ASP A 18 -5.04 -11.80 3.13
CA ASP A 18 -5.65 -13.13 3.21
C ASP A 18 -5.48 -13.91 1.89
N ILE A 19 -5.70 -13.27 0.74
CA ILE A 19 -5.46 -13.88 -0.57
C ILE A 19 -3.99 -14.26 -0.76
N PHE A 20 -3.06 -13.39 -0.35
CA PHE A 20 -1.63 -13.70 -0.42
C PHE A 20 -1.23 -14.91 0.45
N ASN A 21 -1.82 -15.01 1.65
CA ASN A 21 -1.63 -16.16 2.51
C ASN A 21 -2.18 -17.44 1.87
N GLU A 22 -3.32 -17.37 1.20
CA GLU A 22 -3.88 -18.50 0.43
C GLU A 22 -2.95 -18.92 -0.72
N VAL A 23 -2.41 -17.96 -1.49
CA VAL A 23 -1.45 -18.22 -2.57
C VAL A 23 -0.22 -18.98 -2.04
N VAL A 24 0.31 -18.56 -0.88
CA VAL A 24 1.42 -19.27 -0.22
C VAL A 24 0.99 -20.68 0.19
N GLY A 25 -0.20 -20.84 0.77
CA GLY A 25 -0.73 -22.15 1.18
C GLY A 25 -0.91 -23.11 0.00
N ILE A 26 -1.39 -22.63 -1.14
CA ILE A 26 -1.50 -23.42 -2.38
C ILE A 26 -0.12 -23.86 -2.85
N ALA A 27 0.85 -22.94 -2.93
CA ALA A 27 2.20 -23.25 -3.37
C ALA A 27 2.88 -24.26 -2.45
N ASP A 28 2.73 -24.11 -1.13
CA ASP A 28 3.25 -25.05 -0.15
C ASP A 28 2.66 -26.45 -0.28
N ALA A 29 1.38 -26.55 -0.65
CA ALA A 29 0.67 -27.82 -0.77
C ALA A 29 0.86 -28.52 -2.12
N LYS A 30 1.19 -27.76 -3.19
CA LYS A 30 1.13 -28.25 -4.58
C LYS A 30 2.44 -28.18 -5.35
N CYS A 31 3.41 -27.37 -4.92
CA CYS A 31 4.65 -27.14 -5.64
C CYS A 31 5.85 -27.84 -4.99
N GLY A 32 6.96 -27.92 -5.72
CA GLY A 32 8.25 -28.30 -5.16
C GLY A 32 8.76 -27.26 -4.14
N LYS A 33 9.66 -27.66 -3.25
CA LYS A 33 10.18 -26.79 -2.17
C LYS A 33 10.78 -25.48 -2.70
N ASP A 34 11.52 -25.54 -3.81
CA ASP A 34 12.17 -24.36 -4.39
C ASP A 34 11.17 -23.41 -5.06
N GLU A 35 10.15 -23.96 -5.73
CA GLU A 35 9.05 -23.17 -6.32
C GLU A 35 8.22 -22.48 -5.24
N ALA A 36 7.84 -23.21 -4.19
CA ALA A 36 7.12 -22.65 -3.05
C ALA A 36 7.93 -21.54 -2.36
N ARG A 37 9.25 -21.71 -2.26
CA ARG A 37 10.16 -20.67 -1.73
C ARG A 37 10.15 -19.41 -2.59
N VAL A 38 10.15 -19.54 -3.93
CA VAL A 38 10.05 -18.40 -4.84
C VAL A 38 8.71 -17.67 -4.65
N VAL A 39 7.59 -18.41 -4.57
CA VAL A 39 6.26 -17.83 -4.33
C VAL A 39 6.22 -17.06 -3.01
N ARG A 40 6.66 -17.67 -1.91
CA ARG A 40 6.74 -16.99 -0.60
C ARG A 40 7.54 -15.70 -0.65
N ARG A 41 8.67 -15.71 -1.37
CA ARG A 41 9.52 -14.51 -1.51
C ARG A 41 8.81 -13.42 -2.31
N ALA A 42 8.15 -13.77 -3.42
CA ALA A 42 7.39 -12.83 -4.22
C ALA A 42 6.22 -12.21 -3.44
N VAL A 43 5.47 -13.04 -2.71
CA VAL A 43 4.40 -12.59 -1.81
C VAL A 43 4.96 -11.66 -0.72
N GLY A 44 6.09 -12.01 -0.11
CA GLY A 44 6.75 -11.17 0.89
C GLY A 44 7.11 -9.78 0.37
N TYR A 45 7.58 -9.67 -0.88
CA TYR A 45 7.84 -8.36 -1.51
C TYR A 45 6.55 -7.56 -1.70
N ALA A 46 5.48 -8.17 -2.21
CA ALA A 46 4.20 -7.49 -2.41
C ALA A 46 3.61 -6.99 -1.08
N LEU A 47 3.68 -7.80 -0.03
CA LEU A 47 3.24 -7.43 1.31
C LEU A 47 4.07 -6.28 1.88
N SER A 48 5.39 -6.27 1.67
CA SER A 48 6.26 -5.16 2.10
C SER A 48 5.87 -3.85 1.41
N GLU A 49 5.62 -3.88 0.10
CA GLU A 49 5.23 -2.68 -0.64
C GLU A 49 3.86 -2.14 -0.18
N ILE A 50 2.89 -3.03 0.06
CA ILE A 50 1.58 -2.64 0.64
C ILE A 50 1.79 -2.01 2.02
N GLN A 51 2.59 -2.64 2.87
CA GLN A 51 2.86 -2.17 4.21
C GLN A 51 3.49 -0.77 4.18
N ASP A 52 4.61 -0.62 3.47
CA ASP A 52 5.45 0.59 3.50
C ASP A 52 4.80 1.77 2.78
N ARG A 53 4.11 1.53 1.66
CA ARG A 53 3.58 2.59 0.80
C ARG A 53 2.12 2.92 1.03
N LEU A 54 1.38 2.08 1.76
CA LEU A 54 -0.05 2.27 1.95
C LEU A 54 -0.47 2.13 3.41
N THR A 55 -0.24 0.97 4.02
CA THR A 55 -0.69 0.70 5.40
C THR A 55 -0.04 1.65 6.40
N ASP A 56 1.29 1.75 6.40
CA ASP A 56 2.06 2.61 7.28
C ASP A 56 1.68 4.10 7.14
N PRO A 57 1.67 4.69 5.92
CA PRO A 57 1.22 6.07 5.73
C PRO A 57 -0.21 6.34 6.24
N ILE A 58 -1.13 5.39 6.03
CA ILE A 58 -2.52 5.52 6.51
C ILE A 58 -2.57 5.46 8.04
N LEU A 59 -1.86 4.53 8.66
CA LEU A 59 -1.82 4.39 10.12
C LEU A 59 -1.07 5.53 10.81
N ARG A 60 -0.13 6.19 10.14
CA ARG A 60 0.46 7.45 10.64
C ARG A 60 -0.56 8.59 10.65
N GLU A 61 -1.43 8.67 9.64
CA GLU A 61 -2.48 9.69 9.53
C GLU A 61 -3.66 9.39 10.47
N TYR A 62 -4.03 8.11 10.63
CA TYR A 62 -5.14 7.63 11.46
C TYR A 62 -4.71 6.47 12.37
N PRO A 63 -3.96 6.74 13.46
CA PRO A 63 -3.42 5.70 14.34
C PRO A 63 -4.48 4.82 15.00
N ASP A 64 -5.69 5.35 15.19
CA ASP A 64 -6.79 4.64 15.84
C ASP A 64 -7.47 3.61 14.92
N LEU A 65 -7.09 3.53 13.64
CA LEU A 65 -7.46 2.42 12.75
C LEU A 65 -6.66 1.16 13.04
N LEU A 66 -5.60 1.22 13.85
CA LEU A 66 -4.87 0.04 14.29
C LEU A 66 -5.78 -0.84 15.17
N PRO A 67 -5.94 -2.15 14.85
CA PRO A 67 -6.74 -3.03 15.68
C PRO A 67 -6.21 -3.12 17.12
N GLN A 68 -7.14 -3.14 18.08
CA GLN A 68 -6.78 -3.25 19.50
C GLN A 68 -6.06 -4.58 19.78
N GLY A 69 -5.05 -4.54 20.65
CA GLY A 69 -4.27 -5.71 21.04
C GLY A 69 -3.11 -6.06 20.10
N ILE A 70 -2.93 -5.34 18.99
CA ILE A 70 -1.75 -5.50 18.14
C ILE A 70 -0.61 -4.64 18.69
N ASN A 71 0.50 -5.28 19.04
CA ASN A 71 1.74 -4.59 19.38
C ASN A 71 2.47 -4.19 18.08
N TYR A 72 1.97 -3.15 17.43
CA TYR A 72 2.54 -2.60 16.21
C TYR A 72 2.53 -1.08 16.28
N ALA A 73 3.57 -0.47 15.74
CA ALA A 73 3.64 0.96 15.49
C ALA A 73 4.11 1.18 14.05
N PRO A 74 3.48 2.07 13.28
CA PRO A 74 3.95 2.37 11.93
C PRO A 74 5.37 2.94 11.98
N LEU A 75 6.18 2.55 11.01
CA LEU A 75 7.54 3.06 10.86
C LEU A 75 7.49 4.58 10.68
N LYS A 76 8.61 5.26 10.95
CA LYS A 76 8.69 6.70 10.67
C LYS A 76 8.68 6.94 9.16
N GLY A 77 7.93 7.95 8.71
CA GLY A 77 7.82 8.28 7.29
C GLY A 77 6.70 9.28 7.02
N PRO A 78 6.46 9.64 5.75
CA PRO A 78 5.37 10.54 5.39
C PRO A 78 4.01 9.87 5.54
N THR A 79 2.99 10.64 5.90
CA THR A 79 1.58 10.28 5.78
C THR A 79 1.17 10.19 4.31
N LEU A 80 0.01 9.57 4.04
CA LEU A 80 -0.50 9.45 2.67
C LEU A 80 -0.79 10.84 2.08
N SER A 81 -1.35 11.74 2.88
CA SER A 81 -1.55 13.15 2.50
C SER A 81 -0.25 13.86 2.10
N GLU A 82 0.84 13.70 2.84
CA GLU A 82 2.14 14.30 2.48
C GLU A 82 2.74 13.70 1.20
N MET A 83 2.55 12.40 0.97
CA MET A 83 2.96 11.75 -0.28
C MET A 83 2.18 12.30 -1.47
N ALA A 84 0.86 12.51 -1.34
CA ALA A 84 0.01 13.07 -2.39
C ALA A 84 0.43 14.50 -2.76
N THR A 85 0.74 15.36 -1.78
CA THR A 85 1.22 16.71 -2.05
C THR A 85 2.52 16.71 -2.86
N LYS A 86 3.46 15.82 -2.53
CA LYS A 86 4.71 15.69 -3.29
C LYS A 86 4.48 15.24 -4.74
N ILE A 87 3.58 14.28 -4.95
CA ILE A 87 3.24 13.80 -6.29
C ILE A 87 2.60 14.91 -7.12
N GLY A 88 1.65 15.66 -6.54
CA GLY A 88 0.99 16.79 -7.21
C GLY A 88 1.92 17.95 -7.55
N LEU A 89 3.00 18.15 -6.78
CA LEU A 89 4.07 19.12 -7.09
C LEU A 89 5.02 18.64 -8.19
N THR A 90 5.02 17.34 -8.50
CA THR A 90 5.85 16.71 -9.56
C THR A 90 5.03 16.30 -10.79
N SER A 91 3.75 16.65 -10.84
CA SER A 91 2.94 16.40 -12.03
C SER A 91 3.58 17.12 -13.24
N PRO A 92 3.74 16.45 -14.39
CA PRO A 92 4.16 17.13 -15.61
C PRO A 92 3.20 18.29 -15.90
N PRO A 93 3.67 19.39 -16.51
CA PRO A 93 2.80 20.50 -16.88
C PRO A 93 1.61 19.99 -17.70
N ASP A 94 0.44 20.56 -17.44
CA ASP A 94 -0.78 20.24 -18.16
C ASP A 94 -0.57 20.55 -19.66
N PRO A 95 -0.63 19.56 -20.57
CA PRO A 95 -0.46 19.80 -22.00
C PRO A 95 -1.55 20.72 -22.58
N ALA A 96 -2.63 21.01 -21.85
CA ALA A 96 -3.67 21.94 -22.27
C ALA A 96 -3.33 23.42 -22.06
N GLN A 97 -2.17 23.78 -21.48
CA GLN A 97 -1.74 25.18 -21.32
C GLN A 97 -0.72 25.67 -22.35
N GLU A 98 -0.26 24.82 -23.28
CA GLU A 98 0.55 25.27 -24.44
C GLU A 98 -0.36 25.67 -25.61
N GLY A 99 -1.05 26.80 -25.46
CA GLY A 99 -2.02 27.21 -26.49
C GLY A 99 -2.51 28.63 -26.37
N ASN A 100 -1.65 29.57 -25.95
CA ASN A 100 -1.84 31.00 -26.23
C ASN A 100 -0.46 31.61 -26.46
N ILE A 101 0.04 31.45 -27.67
CA ILE A 101 1.01 32.40 -28.22
C ILE A 101 0.13 33.50 -28.79
N ASP A 102 0.10 34.64 -28.12
CA ASP A 102 -0.56 35.85 -28.59
C ASP A 102 -0.02 36.20 -29.99
N GLU A 103 -0.92 36.28 -30.98
CA GLU A 103 -0.69 36.94 -32.28
C GLU A 103 -0.99 38.44 -32.19
#